data_AF-A0A3A6FG01-F1
#
_entry.id   AF-A0A3A6FG01-F1
#
_cell.length_a   1.000
_cell.length_b   1.000
_cell.length_c   1.000
_cell.angle_alpha   90.00
_cell.angle_beta   90.00
_cell.angle_gamma   90.00
#
_symmetry.space_group_name_H-M   'P 1'
#
loop_
_entity.id
_entity.type
_entity.pdbx_description
1 polymer ?
#
loop_
_entity_poly.entity_id
_entity_poly.type
_entity_poly.pdbx_seq_one_letter_code
_entity_poly.pdbx_strand_id
1 'polypeptide(L)'
;MIISLAEELDTSVSTLLGETVQEECLDKENMKSISEKLEVINLQLAKRSSMRIHTVRYLLISLCAIITIIFIAFAAMNGEYLTWDFNDPELAIVGTLLHGFEFLFIRLAPFLLTGSIIGIVFTYKKR
;
A
#
# COMPACT_ATOMS: atom_id res chain seq x y z
N MET A 1 -21.97 56.03 35.62
CA MET A 1 -21.98 56.35 34.18
C MET A 1 -21.24 55.31 33.34
N ILE A 2 -20.07 54.78 33.76
CA ILE A 2 -19.40 53.65 33.07
C ILE A 2 -20.18 52.32 33.23
N ILE A 3 -20.75 52.09 34.42
CA ILE A 3 -21.59 50.91 34.71
C ILE A 3 -22.80 50.82 33.74
N SER A 4 -23.32 51.96 33.29
CA SER A 4 -24.49 52.01 32.42
C SER A 4 -24.19 51.72 30.95
N LEU A 5 -22.93 51.85 30.50
CA LEU A 5 -22.53 51.43 29.14
C LEU A 5 -22.16 49.94 29.09
N ALA A 6 -21.68 49.37 30.19
CA ALA A 6 -21.30 47.95 30.25
C ALA A 6 -22.52 47.01 30.22
N GLU A 7 -23.66 47.48 30.71
CA GLU A 7 -24.91 46.70 30.75
C GLU A 7 -25.62 46.63 29.38
N GLU A 8 -25.29 47.52 28.43
CA GLU A 8 -25.90 47.57 27.10
C GLU A 8 -25.09 46.82 26.02
N LEU A 9 -23.85 46.42 26.31
CA LEU A 9 -22.98 45.66 25.39
C LEU A 9 -22.85 44.17 25.70
N ASP A 10 -23.48 43.66 26.76
CA ASP A 10 -23.43 42.24 27.18
C ASP A 10 -22.00 41.66 27.24
N THR A 11 -21.01 42.51 27.54
CA THR A 11 -19.60 42.14 27.70
C THR A 11 -19.11 42.65 29.05
N SER A 12 -18.57 41.74 29.86
CA SER A 12 -18.24 42.00 31.26
C SER A 12 -17.19 43.12 31.43
N VAL A 13 -17.32 43.88 32.51
CA VAL A 13 -16.44 45.02 32.88
C VAL A 13 -14.94 44.61 32.91
N SER A 14 -14.65 43.33 33.08
CA SER A 14 -13.31 42.73 33.03
C SER A 14 -12.60 42.91 31.67
N THR A 15 -13.33 42.99 30.55
CA THR A 15 -12.72 43.21 29.22
C THR A 15 -12.28 44.66 29.01
N LEU A 16 -12.91 45.62 29.71
CA LEU A 16 -12.60 47.05 29.61
C LEU A 16 -11.48 47.52 30.55
N LEU A 17 -11.17 46.74 31.59
CA LEU A 17 -10.13 47.06 32.57
C LEU A 17 -8.72 46.59 32.19
N GLY A 18 -8.55 45.98 31.01
CA GLY A 18 -7.24 45.51 30.56
C GLY A 18 -6.65 44.42 31.46
N GLU A 19 -7.49 43.65 32.15
CA GLU A 19 -7.05 42.39 32.73
C GLU A 19 -6.75 41.47 31.55
N THR A 20 -5.46 41.35 31.25
CA THR A 20 -4.93 40.52 30.19
C THR A 20 -5.46 39.11 30.39
N VAL A 21 -6.47 38.76 29.60
CA VAL A 21 -7.01 37.41 29.46
C VAL A 21 -5.82 36.53 29.15
N GLN A 22 -5.37 35.82 30.19
CA GLN A 22 -4.19 34.97 30.20
C GLN A 22 -4.55 33.65 29.52
N GLU A 23 -5.03 33.72 28.26
CA GLU A 23 -5.60 32.59 27.52
C GLU A 23 -4.73 32.14 26.34
N GLU A 24 -3.49 32.60 26.26
CA GLU A 24 -2.58 32.17 25.20
C GLU A 24 -1.53 31.15 25.63
N CYS A 25 -1.25 30.97 26.92
CA CYS A 25 -0.19 30.05 27.35
C CYS A 25 -0.66 28.59 27.45
N LEU A 26 -1.87 28.35 27.96
CA LEU A 26 -2.43 27.00 28.07
C LEU A 26 -2.72 26.40 26.69
N ASP A 27 -3.22 27.19 25.75
CA ASP A 27 -3.50 26.71 24.39
C ASP A 27 -2.21 26.49 23.59
N LYS A 28 -1.17 27.34 23.75
CA LYS A 28 0.13 27.13 23.10
C LYS A 28 0.83 25.84 23.54
N GLU A 29 0.78 25.50 24.83
CA GLU A 29 1.38 24.25 25.33
C GLU A 29 0.61 23.02 24.85
N ASN A 30 -0.73 23.09 24.87
CA ASN A 30 -1.59 22.03 24.33
C ASN A 30 -1.41 21.87 22.81
N MET A 31 -1.40 22.96 22.04
CA MET A 31 -1.14 22.97 20.60
C MET A 31 0.25 22.42 20.26
N LYS A 32 1.27 22.77 21.05
CA LYS A 32 2.62 22.23 20.88
C LYS A 32 2.66 20.72 21.15
N SER A 33 1.99 20.25 22.19
CA SER A 33 1.90 18.82 22.50
C SER A 33 1.12 18.03 21.44
N ILE A 34 0.08 18.63 20.85
CA ILE A 34 -0.70 18.07 19.75
C ILE A 34 0.16 18.01 18.48
N SER A 35 0.92 19.07 18.17
CA SER A 35 1.86 19.10 17.04
C SER A 35 2.93 18.02 17.15
N GLU A 36 3.54 17.84 18.32
CA GLU A 36 4.54 16.77 18.53
C GLU A 36 3.91 15.37 18.37
N LYS A 37 2.71 15.15 18.90
CA LYS A 37 2.01 13.87 18.72
C LYS A 37 1.66 13.61 17.26
N LEU A 38 1.22 14.64 16.53
CA LEU A 38 0.96 14.56 15.08
C LEU A 38 2.23 14.27 14.29
N GLU A 39 3.36 14.87 14.65
CA GLU A 39 4.64 14.63 14.01
C GLU A 39 5.10 13.18 14.21
N VAL A 40 5.00 12.65 15.43
CA VAL A 40 5.32 11.25 15.74
C VAL A 40 4.38 10.29 14.98
N ILE A 41 3.08 10.58 14.93
CA ILE A 41 2.09 9.79 14.18
C ILE A 41 2.42 9.84 12.68
N ASN A 42 2.76 11.01 12.14
CA ASN A 42 3.12 11.18 10.74
C ASN A 42 4.43 10.44 10.40
N LEU A 43 5.43 10.50 11.28
CA LEU A 43 6.67 9.73 11.16
C LEU A 43 6.41 8.22 11.18
N GLN A 44 5.56 7.73 12.08
CA GLN A 44 5.19 6.32 12.12
C GLN A 44 4.39 5.88 10.89
N LEU A 45 3.44 6.70 10.43
CA LEU A 45 2.68 6.46 9.20
C LEU A 45 3.59 6.43 7.98
N ALA A 46 4.50 7.40 7.86
CA ALA A 46 5.50 7.46 6.80
C ALA A 46 6.39 6.21 6.82
N LYS A 47 6.91 5.83 7.99
CA LYS A 47 7.76 4.64 8.17
C LYS A 47 7.02 3.32 7.91
N ARG A 48 5.74 3.21 8.30
CA ARG A 48 4.90 2.03 8.03
C ARG A 48 4.51 1.95 6.56
N SER A 49 4.29 3.09 5.91
CA SER A 49 3.96 3.17 4.49
C SER A 49 5.15 2.77 3.62
N SER A 50 6.37 3.21 3.96
CA SER A 50 7.58 2.90 3.20
C SER A 50 7.91 1.41 3.29
N MET A 51 7.83 0.80 4.48
CA MET A 51 8.02 -0.64 4.65
C MET A 51 7.00 -1.47 3.87
N ARG A 52 5.72 -1.10 3.88
CA ARG A 52 4.67 -1.81 3.13
C ARG A 52 4.93 -1.81 1.62
N ILE A 53 5.42 -0.70 1.07
CA ILE A 53 5.75 -0.60 -0.36
C ILE A 53 6.90 -1.54 -0.71
N HIS A 54 7.95 -1.58 0.11
CA HIS A 54 9.07 -2.50 -0.08
C HIS A 54 8.62 -3.97 -0.02
N THR A 55 7.77 -4.34 0.94
CA THR A 55 7.23 -5.70 1.03
C THR A 55 6.45 -6.09 -0.21
N VAL A 56 5.52 -5.23 -0.67
CA VAL A 56 4.72 -5.51 -1.87
C VAL A 56 5.61 -5.65 -3.11
N ARG A 57 6.65 -4.82 -3.25
CA ARG A 57 7.62 -4.92 -4.34
C ARG A 57 8.37 -6.26 -4.32
N TYR A 58 8.89 -6.67 -3.16
CA TYR A 58 9.58 -7.96 -3.04
C TYR A 58 8.64 -9.14 -3.31
N LEU A 59 7.38 -9.04 -2.87
CA LEU A 59 6.36 -10.06 -3.13
C LEU A 59 6.09 -10.20 -4.64
N LEU A 60 5.92 -9.09 -5.35
CA LEU A 60 5.72 -9.07 -6.80
C LEU A 60 6.93 -9.60 -7.57
N ILE A 61 8.15 -9.22 -7.17
CA ILE A 61 9.39 -9.71 -7.79
C ILE A 61 9.54 -11.22 -7.56
N SER A 62 9.29 -11.70 -6.34
CA SER A 62 9.33 -13.13 -6.01
C SER A 62 8.32 -13.92 -6.83
N LEU A 63 7.08 -13.43 -6.94
CA LEU A 63 6.05 -14.03 -7.77
C LEU A 63 6.52 -14.13 -9.23
N CYS A 64 7.06 -13.03 -9.78
CA CYS A 64 7.59 -12.98 -11.14
C CYS A 64 8.73 -14.00 -11.35
N ALA A 65 9.64 -14.12 -10.38
CA ALA A 65 10.75 -15.07 -10.44
C ALA A 65 10.26 -16.53 -10.48
N ILE A 66 9.28 -16.88 -9.64
CA ILE A 66 8.68 -18.22 -9.62
C ILE A 66 8.05 -18.55 -10.98
N ILE A 67 7.29 -17.61 -11.55
CA ILE A 67 6.65 -17.76 -12.86
C ILE A 67 7.70 -18.00 -13.95
N THR A 68 8.80 -17.23 -13.95
CA THR A 68 9.88 -17.42 -14.93
C THR A 68 10.58 -18.76 -14.80
N ILE A 69 10.78 -19.27 -13.57
CA ILE A 69 11.41 -20.59 -13.35
C ILE A 69 10.52 -21.70 -13.93
N ILE A 70 9.21 -21.63 -13.66
CA ILE A 70 8.24 -22.59 -14.22
C ILE A 70 8.27 -22.54 -15.75
N PHE A 71 8.32 -21.34 -16.33
CA PHE A 71 8.39 -21.18 -17.78
C PHE A 71 9.64 -21.81 -18.40
N ILE A 72 10.80 -21.63 -17.76
CA ILE A 72 12.06 -22.24 -18.22
C ILE A 72 11.99 -23.77 -18.15
N ALA A 73 11.38 -24.33 -17.10
CA ALA A 73 11.19 -25.78 -16.98
C ALA A 73 10.31 -26.33 -18.10
N PHE A 74 9.19 -25.67 -18.41
CA PHE A 74 8.34 -26.05 -19.55
C PHE A 74 9.06 -25.91 -20.90
N ALA A 75 9.79 -24.80 -21.09
CA ALA A 75 10.58 -24.58 -22.30
C ALA A 75 11.69 -25.62 -22.46
N ALA A 76 12.26 -26.13 -21.37
CA ALA A 76 13.24 -27.22 -21.43
C ALA A 76 12.59 -28.54 -21.87
N MET A 77 11.37 -28.82 -21.40
CA MET A 77 10.62 -30.02 -21.79
C MET A 77 10.13 -30.00 -23.24
N ASN A 78 10.06 -28.84 -23.91
CA ASN A 78 9.75 -28.69 -25.37
C ASN A 78 8.58 -29.55 -25.90
N GLY A 79 7.57 -29.84 -25.07
CA GLY A 79 6.47 -30.70 -25.47
C GLY A 79 6.82 -32.19 -25.62
N GLU A 80 7.89 -32.69 -25.00
CA GLU A 80 8.20 -34.13 -24.91
C GLU A 80 7.00 -34.94 -24.38
N TYR A 81 6.18 -34.34 -23.53
CA TYR A 81 4.97 -34.94 -23.01
C TYR A 81 3.91 -35.23 -24.09
N LEU A 82 3.94 -34.55 -25.27
CA LEU A 82 3.06 -34.87 -26.40
C LEU A 82 3.42 -36.21 -27.07
N THR A 83 4.64 -36.69 -26.87
CA THR A 83 5.13 -37.96 -27.46
C THR A 83 4.91 -39.17 -26.54
N TRP A 84 4.33 -38.95 -25.36
CA TRP A 84 4.02 -40.03 -24.42
C TRP A 84 2.92 -40.94 -24.97
N ASP A 85 2.92 -42.20 -24.53
CA ASP A 85 1.92 -43.17 -24.98
C ASP A 85 0.56 -42.87 -24.33
N PHE A 86 -0.35 -42.33 -25.12
CA PHE A 86 -1.72 -42.03 -24.69
C PHE A 86 -2.62 -43.28 -24.62
N ASN A 87 -2.12 -44.47 -24.98
CA ASN A 87 -2.83 -45.72 -24.70
C ASN A 87 -2.71 -46.14 -23.23
N ASP A 88 -1.68 -45.66 -22.53
CA ASP A 88 -1.59 -45.84 -21.08
C ASP A 88 -2.43 -44.76 -20.39
N PRO A 89 -3.50 -45.15 -19.65
CA PRO A 89 -4.38 -44.18 -19.02
C PRO A 89 -3.67 -43.28 -18.01
N GLU A 90 -2.60 -43.74 -17.36
CA GLU A 90 -1.87 -42.92 -16.38
C GLU A 90 -1.14 -41.76 -17.07
N LEU A 91 -0.43 -42.05 -18.16
CA LEU A 91 0.29 -41.04 -18.95
C LEU A 91 -0.65 -40.10 -19.70
N ALA A 92 -1.79 -40.61 -20.19
CA ALA A 92 -2.80 -39.81 -20.88
C ALA A 92 -3.40 -38.73 -19.98
N ILE A 93 -3.67 -39.06 -18.70
CA ILE A 93 -4.20 -38.10 -17.72
C ILE A 93 -3.15 -37.02 -17.43
N VAL A 94 -1.89 -37.40 -17.21
CA VAL A 94 -0.82 -36.45 -16.89
C VAL A 94 -0.53 -35.54 -18.09
N GLY A 95 -0.47 -36.09 -19.31
CA GLY A 95 -0.23 -35.32 -20.54
C GLY A 95 -1.35 -34.32 -20.84
N THR A 96 -2.61 -34.70 -20.63
CA THR A 96 -3.76 -33.78 -20.79
C THR A 96 -3.81 -32.70 -19.72
N LEU A 97 -3.49 -33.02 -18.47
CA LEU A 97 -3.35 -32.03 -17.38
C LEU A 97 -2.23 -31.03 -17.66
N LEU A 98 -1.06 -31.51 -18.09
CA LEU A 98 0.07 -30.66 -18.49
C LEU A 98 -0.31 -29.73 -19.64
N HIS A 99 -0.98 -30.25 -20.67
CA HIS A 99 -1.45 -29.45 -21.80
C HIS A 99 -2.47 -28.38 -21.38
N GLY A 100 -3.45 -28.76 -20.55
CA GLY A 100 -4.42 -27.82 -19.99
C GLY A 100 -3.75 -26.73 -19.15
N PHE A 101 -2.71 -27.09 -18.41
CA PHE A 101 -1.93 -26.14 -17.63
C PHE A 101 -1.11 -25.19 -18.51
N GLU A 102 -0.41 -25.69 -19.54
CA GLU A 102 0.28 -24.83 -20.52
C GLU A 102 -0.66 -23.82 -21.14
N PHE A 103 -1.86 -24.27 -21.53
CA PHE A 103 -2.88 -23.41 -22.13
C PHE A 103 -3.32 -22.29 -21.18
N LEU A 104 -3.55 -22.61 -19.91
CA LEU A 104 -3.85 -21.62 -18.87
C LEU A 104 -2.66 -20.66 -18.67
N PHE A 105 -1.44 -21.21 -18.59
CA PHE A 105 -0.23 -20.47 -18.27
C PHE A 105 0.17 -19.49 -19.37
N ILE A 106 0.06 -19.89 -20.64
CA ILE A 106 0.26 -19.01 -21.81
C ILE A 106 -0.69 -17.81 -21.79
N ARG A 107 -1.92 -18.00 -21.30
CA ARG A 107 -2.88 -16.90 -21.14
C ARG A 107 -2.65 -16.09 -19.88
N LEU A 108 -2.18 -16.68 -18.79
CA LEU A 108 -1.91 -16.00 -17.53
C LEU A 108 -0.63 -15.17 -17.58
N ALA A 109 0.38 -15.61 -18.32
CA ALA A 109 1.69 -14.96 -18.42
C ALA A 109 1.60 -13.48 -18.85
N PRO A 110 0.82 -13.09 -19.89
CA PRO A 110 0.58 -11.69 -20.23
C PRO A 110 0.01 -10.85 -19.07
N PHE A 111 -0.94 -11.39 -18.31
CA PHE A 111 -1.53 -10.69 -17.16
C PHE A 111 -0.53 -10.53 -16.02
N LEU A 112 0.26 -11.57 -15.75
CA LEU A 112 1.29 -11.55 -14.72
C LEU A 112 2.43 -10.57 -15.06
N LEU A 113 2.84 -10.52 -16.33
CA LEU A 113 3.80 -9.53 -16.83
C LEU A 113 3.26 -8.12 -16.69
N THR A 114 2.00 -7.89 -17.11
CA THR A 114 1.36 -6.56 -17.00
C THR A 114 1.22 -6.14 -15.54
N GLY A 115 0.79 -7.04 -14.66
CA GLY A 115 0.71 -6.80 -13.22
C GLY A 115 2.07 -6.49 -12.58
N SER A 116 3.13 -7.19 -13.02
CA SER A 116 4.50 -6.92 -12.59
C SER A 116 4.98 -5.53 -13.04
N ILE A 117 4.76 -5.16 -14.31
CA ILE A 117 5.10 -3.83 -14.84
C ILE A 117 4.34 -2.74 -14.07
N ILE A 118 3.03 -2.89 -13.87
CA ILE A 118 2.21 -1.95 -13.10
C ILE A 118 2.75 -1.81 -11.68
N GLY A 119 3.05 -2.93 -11.03
CA GLY A 119 3.60 -2.94 -9.67
C GLY A 119 4.96 -2.24 -9.57
N ILE A 120 5.83 -2.42 -10.56
CA ILE A 120 7.12 -1.72 -10.66
C ILE A 120 6.87 -0.22 -10.85
N VAL A 121 6.07 0.19 -11.84
CA VAL A 121 5.77 1.60 -12.14
C VAL A 121 5.16 2.31 -10.92
N PHE A 122 4.20 1.68 -10.25
CA PHE A 122 3.56 2.26 -9.07
C PHE A 122 4.54 2.44 -7.90
N THR A 123 5.54 1.57 -7.80
CA THR A 123 6.60 1.69 -6.80
C THR A 123 7.59 2.81 -7.13
N TYR A 124 7.84 3.09 -8.42
CA TYR A 124 8.69 4.21 -8.86
C TYR A 124 8.02 5.59 -8.70
N LYS A 125 6.69 5.67 -8.88
CA LYS A 125 5.93 6.93 -8.78
C LYS A 125 5.79 7.46 -7.34
N LYS A 126 6.13 6.64 -6.33
CA LYS A 126 5.97 6.99 -4.90
C LYS A 126 7.26 7.48 -4.23
N ARG A 127 8.33 7.71 -5.02
CA ARG A 127 9.52 8.47 -4.63
C ARG A 127 9.37 9.91 -5.10
#